data_AF-A0A661AR64-F1
#
_entry.id   AF-A0A661AR64-F1
#
_cell.length_a   1.000
_cell.length_b   1.000
_cell.length_c   1.000
_cell.angle_alpha   90.00
_cell.angle_beta   90.00
_cell.angle_gamma   90.00
#
_symmetry.space_group_name_H-M   'P 1'
#
loop_
_entity.id
_entity.type
_entity.pdbx_description
1 polymer ?
#
loop_
_entity_poly.entity_id
_entity_poly.type
_entity_poly.pdbx_seq_one_letter_code
_entity_poly.pdbx_strand_id
1 'polypeptide(L)' 'MKNILVTGAVGQIGSELTMALRKRYGAENVVATGRKTEPSPELRDSGPFYFIDVTERASLDVVI' A
#
# COMPACT_ATOMS: atom_id res chain seq x y z
N MET A 1 -16.46 7.24 -4.04
CA MET A 1 -15.38 6.25 -4.24
C MET A 1 -14.74 5.98 -2.89
N LYS A 2 -14.55 4.72 -2.50
CA LYS A 2 -13.86 4.39 -1.24
C LYS A 2 -12.44 3.95 -1.60
N ASN A 3 -11.46 4.79 -1.27
CA ASN A 3 -10.04 4.50 -1.46
C ASN A 3 -9.55 3.72 -0.22
N ILE A 4 -8.87 2.60 -0.44
CA ILE A 4 -8.32 1.77 0.64
C ILE A 4 -6.83 2.06 0.77
N LEU A 5 -6.39 2.48 1.95
CA LEU A 5 -4.98 2.62 2.29
C LEU A 5 -4.53 1.42 3.13
N VAL A 6 -3.50 0.71 2.67
CA VAL A 6 -2.89 -0.41 3.39
C VAL A 6 -1.51 0.01 3.90
N THR A 7 -1.39 0.29 5.20
CA THR A 7 -0.09 0.57 5.83
C THR A 7 0.61 -0.71 6.26
N GLY A 8 1.93 -0.79 6.08
CA GLY A 8 2.68 -2.01 6.38
C GLY A 8 2.45 -3.12 5.34
N ALA A 9 2.20 -2.73 4.10
CA ALA A 9 1.85 -3.61 2.99
C ALA A 9 2.95 -4.61 2.61
N VAL A 10 4.21 -4.40 3.02
CA VAL A 10 5.34 -5.29 2.73
C VAL A 10 5.49 -6.42 3.77
N GLY A 11 4.60 -6.50 4.76
CA GLY A 11 4.59 -7.59 5.74
C GLY A 11 3.92 -8.87 5.23
N GLN A 12 4.06 -9.97 5.99
CA GLN A 12 3.51 -11.30 5.65
C GLN A 12 2.01 -11.27 5.30
N ILE A 13 1.22 -10.48 6.03
CA ILE A 13 -0.22 -10.35 5.78
C ILE A 13 -0.49 -9.22 4.78
N GLY A 14 0.29 -8.15 4.85
CA GLY A 14 0.10 -6.95 4.03
C GLY A 14 0.21 -7.23 2.53
N SER A 15 1.16 -8.07 2.13
CA SER A 15 1.40 -8.37 0.71
C SER A 15 0.22 -9.11 0.09
N GLU A 16 -0.22 -10.19 0.74
CA GLU A 16 -1.35 -11.01 0.28
C GLU A 16 -2.67 -10.23 0.35
N LEU A 17 -2.90 -9.48 1.43
CA LEU A 17 -4.10 -8.68 1.60
C LEU A 17 -4.19 -7.60 0.52
N THR A 18 -3.10 -6.90 0.23
CA THR A 18 -3.08 -5.87 -0.82
C THR A 18 -3.48 -6.45 -2.17
N MET A 19 -2.91 -7.60 -2.55
CA MET A 19 -3.25 -8.26 -3.81
C MET A 19 -4.73 -8.67 -3.87
N ALA A 20 -5.25 -9.23 -2.78
CA ALA A 20 -6.66 -9.60 -2.67
C ALA A 20 -7.61 -8.40 -2.78
N LEU A 21 -7.26 -7.29 -2.13
CA LEU A 21 -8.02 -6.04 -2.19
C LEU A 21 -7.98 -5.42 -3.59
N ARG A 22 -6.81 -5.36 -4.24
CA ARG A 22 -6.67 -4.87 -5.62
C ARG A 22 -7.49 -5.69 -6.60
N LYS A 23 -7.51 -7.02 -6.45
CA LYS A 23 -8.37 -7.91 -7.26
C LYS A 23 -9.86 -7.63 -7.06
N ARG A 24 -10.28 -7.35 -5.82
CA ARG A 24 -11.70 -7.15 -5.47
C ARG A 24 -12.23 -5.75 -5.78
N TYR A 25 -11.40 -4.73 -5.57
CA TYR A 25 -11.81 -3.32 -5.58
C TYR A 25 -11.16 -2.52 -6.72
N GLY A 26 -10.27 -3.12 -7.51
CA GLY A 26 -9.50 -2.47 -8.55
C GLY A 26 -8.15 -1.95 -8.04
N ALA A 27 -7.11 -2.12 -8.83
CA ALA A 27 -5.73 -1.75 -8.48
C ALA A 27 -5.59 -0.28 -8.05
N GLU A 28 -6.17 0.63 -8.84
CA GLU A 28 -6.12 2.08 -8.62
C GLU A 28 -6.88 2.54 -7.36
N ASN A 29 -7.78 1.71 -6.81
CA ASN A 29 -8.55 2.06 -5.61
C ASN A 29 -7.86 1.59 -4.31
N VAL A 30 -6.70 0.93 -4.40
CA VAL A 30 -5.97 0.39 -3.25
C VAL A 30 -4.52 0.89 -3.27
N VAL A 31 -4.22 1.81 -2.35
CA VAL A 31 -2.87 2.35 -2.17
C VAL A 31 -2.15 1.53 -1.10
N ALA A 32 -1.01 0.98 -1.47
CA ALA A 32 -0.16 0.20 -0.58
C ALA A 32 0.98 1.08 -0.04
N THR A 33 1.35 0.92 1.23
CA THR A 33 2.50 1.65 1.77
C THR A 33 3.39 0.81 2.67
N GLY A 34 4.68 1.11 2.65
CA GLY A 34 5.71 0.49 3.49
C GLY A 34 6.64 1.54 4.09
N ARG A 35 7.39 1.20 5.14
CA ARG A 35 8.29 2.16 5.79
C ARG A 35 9.69 2.22 5.18
N LYS A 36 10.32 1.05 5.01
CA LYS A 36 11.72 0.93 4.56
C LYS A 36 12.04 -0.36 3.80
N THR A 37 11.21 -1.39 3.99
CA THR A 37 11.37 -2.66 3.30
C THR A 37 10.95 -2.51 1.86
N GLU A 38 11.81 -2.89 0.93
CA GLU A 38 11.50 -2.89 -0.50
C GLU A 38 10.36 -3.88 -0.80
N PRO A 39 9.28 -3.48 -1.50
CA PRO A 39 8.23 -4.40 -1.92
C PRO A 39 8.74 -5.40 -2.96
N SER A 40 8.09 -6.57 -3.08
CA SER A 40 8.32 -7.44 -4.24
C SER A 40 7.90 -6.71 -5.53
N PRO A 41 8.46 -7.08 -6.70
CA PRO A 41 8.01 -6.54 -7.98
C PRO A 41 6.51 -6.73 -8.19
N GLU A 42 5.92 -7.86 -7.77
CA GLU A 42 4.48 -8.07 -7.94
C GLU A 42 3.65 -7.07 -7.12
N LEU A 43 4.06 -6.76 -5.88
CA LEU A 43 3.37 -5.77 -5.05
C LEU A 43 3.60 -4.35 -5.56
N ARG A 44 4.83 -4.03 -6.01
CA ARG A 44 5.23 -2.71 -6.50
C ARG A 44 4.51 -2.35 -7.80
N ASP A 45 4.45 -3.28 -8.75
CA ASP A 45 3.95 -3.03 -10.11
C ASP A 45 2.44 -3.29 -10.26
N SER A 46 1.77 -3.88 -9.26
CA SER A 46 0.32 -4.16 -9.34
C SER A 46 -0.59 -2.99 -8.98
N GLY A 47 -0.05 -1.82 -8.63
CA GLY A 47 -0.81 -0.60 -8.35
C GLY A 47 -0.04 0.42 -7.49
N PRO A 48 -0.68 1.52 -7.05
CA PRO A 48 -0.01 2.61 -6.34
C PRO A 48 0.69 2.15 -5.06
N PHE A 49 1.98 2.48 -4.92
CA PHE A 49 2.78 2.18 -3.74
C PHE A 49 3.61 3.39 -3.30
N TYR A 50 3.65 3.66 -1.98
CA TYR A 50 4.45 4.76 -1.42
C TYR A 50 5.21 4.32 -0.17
N PHE A 51 6.41 4.90 0.00
CA PHE A 51 7.11 4.80 1.28
C PHE A 51 6.58 5.87 2.23
N ILE A 52 6.09 5.44 3.40
CA ILE A 52 5.65 6.34 4.48
C ILE A 52 6.10 5.83 5.85
N ASP A 53 6.22 6.74 6.81
CA ASP A 53 6.31 6.38 8.23
C ASP A 53 5.03 6.78 8.97
N VAL A 54 4.28 5.80 9.47
CA VAL A 54 3.01 6.04 10.17
C VAL A 54 3.18 6.74 11.51
N THR A 55 4.41 6.79 12.05
CA THR A 55 4.73 7.58 13.26
C THR A 55 4.96 9.05 12.96
N GLU A 56 5.15 9.42 11.68
CA GLU A 56 5.43 10.78 11.22
C GLU A 56 4.24 11.33 10.43
N ARG A 57 3.43 12.20 11.03
CA ARG A 57 2.18 12.67 10.40
C ARG A 57 2.40 13.28 9.01
N ALA A 58 3.46 14.08 8.85
CA ALA A 58 3.78 14.72 7.57
C ALA A 58 4.06 13.72 6.44
N SER A 59 4.51 12.50 6.78
CA SER A 59 4.73 11.44 5.80
C SER A 59 3.44 10.85 5.24
N LEU A 60 2.31 11.00 5.95
CA LEU A 60 1.01 10.53 5.47
C LEU A 60 0.41 11.49 4.44
N ASP A 61 0.67 12.79 4.58
CA ASP A 61 0.07 13.85 3.76
C ASP A 61 0.45 13.77 2.27
N VAL A 62 1.44 12.95 1.89
CA VAL A 62 1.78 12.66 0.48
C VAL A 62 0.83 11.64 -0.16
N VAL A 63 0.00 10.96 0.63
CA VAL A 63 -0.89 9.86 0.21
C VAL A 63 -2.38 10.18 0.44
N ILE A 64 -2.72 11.06 1.39
CA ILE A 64 -4.09 11.46 1.76
C ILE A 64 -4.50 12.81 1.21
#